data_AF-A0A8S2S5T6-F1
#
_entry.id   AF-A0A8S2S5T6-F1
#
_cell.length_a   1.000
_cell.length_b   1.000
_cell.length_c   1.000
_cell.angle_alpha   90.00
_cell.angle_beta   90.00
_cell.angle_gamma   90.00
#
_symmetry.space_group_name_H-M   'P 1'
#
loop_
_entity.id
_entity.type
_entity.pdbx_description
1 polymer ?
#
loop_
_entity_poly.entity_id
_entity_poly.type
_entity_poly.pdbx_seq_one_letter_code
_entity_poly.pdbx_strand_id
1 'polypeptide(L)' 'MTGTRTIFTLQCQSARNIRNHSYFPAEDDVLLMAATQFKVMGCLNQGNLHIIQLEETTPPFPLLQPVPI' A
#
# COMPACT_ATOMS: atom_id res chain seq x y z
N MET A 1 -20.40 4.01 -14.54
CA MET A 1 -19.53 4.27 -13.38
C MET A 1 -18.44 5.23 -13.79
N THR A 2 -18.54 6.51 -13.41
CA THR A 2 -17.55 7.55 -13.76
C THR A 2 -16.62 7.78 -12.57
N GLY A 3 -15.62 6.93 -12.43
CA GLY A 3 -14.52 7.13 -11.47
C GLY A 3 -13.25 7.48 -12.23
N THR A 4 -12.47 8.44 -11.75
CA THR A 4 -11.22 8.79 -12.43
C THR A 4 -10.16 7.73 -12.16
N ARG A 5 -9.55 7.22 -13.22
CA ARG A 5 -8.54 6.15 -13.13
C ARG A 5 -7.37 6.67 -12.29
N THR A 6 -7.08 5.99 -11.19
CA THR A 6 -6.01 6.38 -10.26
C THR A 6 -5.04 5.21 -10.06
N ILE A 7 -3.74 5.49 -10.14
CA ILE A 7 -2.66 4.57 -9.80
C ILE A 7 -1.93 5.11 -8.57
N PHE A 8 -1.73 4.27 -7.58
CA PHE A 8 -0.90 4.59 -6.42
C PHE A 8 0.47 3.95 -6.60
N THR A 9 1.52 4.73 -6.42
CA THR A 9 2.90 4.23 -6.32
C THR A 9 3.31 4.30 -4.87
N LEU A 10 3.62 3.16 -4.26
CA LEU A 10 3.90 3.07 -2.82
C LEU A 10 5.38 2.83 -2.57
N GLN A 11 6.00 3.70 -1.78
CA GLN A 11 7.27 3.41 -1.11
C GLN A 11 6.95 2.95 0.31
N CYS A 12 7.07 1.65 0.57
CA CYS A 12 6.69 1.02 1.84
C CYS A 12 7.80 0.11 2.38
N GLN A 13 7.81 -0.05 3.70
CA GLN A 13 8.78 -0.84 4.46
C GLN A 13 8.11 -2.03 5.16
N SER A 14 6.81 -1.94 5.50
CA SER A 14 6.11 -2.96 6.29
C SER A 14 5.36 -4.01 5.45
N ALA A 15 5.37 -3.89 4.12
CA ALA A 15 4.67 -4.81 3.23
C ALA A 15 5.16 -6.26 3.39
N ARG A 16 4.22 -7.20 3.35
CA ARG A 16 4.48 -8.63 3.47
C ARG A 16 4.21 -9.32 2.15
N ASN A 17 5.20 -10.06 1.65
CA ASN A 17 4.99 -10.92 0.50
C ASN A 17 4.02 -12.06 0.87
N ILE A 18 2.93 -12.18 0.14
CA ILE A 18 1.91 -13.21 0.35
C ILE A 18 1.79 -14.19 -0.82
N ARG A 19 2.71 -14.15 -1.79
CA ARG A 19 2.68 -14.95 -3.02
C ARG A 19 2.46 -16.44 -2.73
N ASN A 20 3.17 -16.99 -1.75
CA ASN A 20 3.11 -18.41 -1.39
C ASN A 20 1.83 -18.79 -0.61
N HIS A 21 1.00 -17.81 -0.26
CA HIS A 21 -0.25 -17.97 0.46
C HIS A 21 -1.46 -17.51 -0.37
N SER A 22 -1.23 -17.07 -1.62
CA SER A 22 -2.28 -16.64 -2.55
C SER A 22 -2.82 -17.82 -3.34
N TYR A 23 -4.11 -17.76 -3.69
CA TYR A 23 -4.72 -18.69 -4.65
C TYR A 23 -4.13 -18.51 -6.07
N PHE A 24 -3.60 -17.32 -6.38
CA PHE A 24 -2.96 -16.98 -7.65
C PHE A 24 -1.47 -16.66 -7.42
N PRO A 25 -0.60 -17.68 -7.30
CA PRO A 25 0.81 -17.48 -6.93
C PRO A 25 1.67 -16.84 -8.04
N ALA A 26 1.12 -16.65 -9.24
CA ALA A 26 1.79 -15.96 -10.34
C ALA A 26 1.78 -14.43 -10.17
N GLU A 27 0.97 -13.90 -9.25
CA GLU A 27 0.91 -12.48 -8.93
C GLU A 27 1.91 -12.15 -7.83
N ASP A 28 2.63 -11.04 -7.98
CA ASP A 28 3.62 -10.56 -7.00
C ASP A 28 2.95 -9.76 -5.86
N ASP A 29 1.92 -10.36 -5.27
CA ASP A 29 1.09 -9.70 -4.27
C ASP A 29 1.85 -9.47 -2.97
N VAL A 30 1.66 -8.26 -2.46
CA VAL A 30 2.08 -7.86 -1.12
C VAL A 30 0.88 -7.37 -0.33
N LEU A 31 0.86 -7.71 0.96
CA LEU A 31 -0.15 -7.27 1.90
C LEU A 31 0.41 -6.16 2.79
N LEU A 32 -0.36 -5.08 2.91
CA LEU A 32 -0.12 -4.03 3.89
C LEU A 32 -0.90 -4.30 5.16
N MET A 33 -0.36 -3.89 6.30
CA MET A 33 -1.11 -3.92 7.55
C MET A 33 -2.31 -2.96 7.47
N ALA A 34 -3.40 -3.34 8.13
CA ALA A 34 -4.51 -2.43 8.32
C ALA A 34 -4.03 -1.16 9.07
N ALA A 35 -4.57 -0.02 8.67
CA ALA A 35 -4.20 1.30 9.20
C ALA A 35 -2.74 1.73 8.97
N THR A 36 -2.00 1.12 8.03
CA THR A 36 -0.73 1.70 7.55
C THR A 36 -0.98 3.13 7.04
N GLN A 37 -0.16 4.07 7.51
CA GLN A 37 -0.27 5.49 7.18
C GLN A 37 0.73 5.86 6.08
N PHE A 38 0.32 6.77 5.21
CA PHE A 38 1.12 7.24 4.10
C PHE A 38 1.06 8.76 3.99
N LYS A 39 2.18 9.35 3.55
CA LYS A 39 2.26 10.76 3.15
C LYS A 39 2.23 10.86 1.63
N VAL A 40 1.47 11.81 1.11
CA VAL A 40 1.50 12.16 -0.33
C VAL A 40 2.81 12.84 -0.64
N MET A 41 3.59 12.25 -1.54
CA MET A 41 4.88 12.77 -1.98
C MET A 41 4.75 13.58 -3.28
N GLY A 42 3.81 13.22 -4.14
CA GLY A 42 3.57 13.91 -5.39
C GLY A 42 2.34 13.38 -6.12
N CYS A 43 1.81 14.22 -7.00
CA CYS A 43 0.69 13.87 -7.87
C CYS A 43 1.05 14.22 -9.32
N LEU A 44 0.70 13.32 -10.25
CA LEU A 44 0.83 13.55 -11.68
C LEU A 44 -0.51 13.28 -12.35
N ASN A 45 -1.00 14.27 -13.11
CA ASN A 45 -2.23 14.18 -13.87
C ASN A 45 -1.90 14.03 -15.36
N GLN A 46 -2.32 12.93 -15.97
CA GLN A 46 -2.07 12.62 -17.38
C GLN A 46 -3.39 12.23 -18.07
N GLY A 47 -4.11 13.24 -18.56
CA GLY A 47 -5.42 13.03 -19.19
C GLY A 47 -6.43 12.46 -18.21
N ASN A 48 -6.88 11.22 -18.46
CA ASN A 48 -7.82 10.50 -17.59
C ASN A 48 -7.16 9.65 -16.49
N LEU A 49 -5.83 9.74 -16.35
CA LEU A 49 -5.04 9.01 -15.37
C LEU A 49 -4.47 9.96 -14.30
N HIS A 50 -4.74 9.65 -13.04
CA HIS A 50 -4.08 10.26 -11.88
C HIS A 50 -3.07 9.28 -11.29
N ILE A 51 -1.83 9.72 -11.10
CA ILE A 51 -0.81 8.95 -10.41
C ILE A 51 -0.49 9.67 -9.10
N ILE A 52 -0.60 8.96 -7.98
CA ILE A 52 -0.31 9.48 -6.64
C ILE A 52 0.84 8.68 -6.05
N GLN A 53 1.93 9.37 -5.73
CA GLN A 53 3.08 8.78 -5.06
C GLN A 53 2.91 8.92 -3.54
N LEU A 54 3.03 7.81 -2.85
CA LEU A 54 2.85 7.70 -1.40
C LEU A 54 4.10 7.10 -0.76
N GLU A 55 4.52 7.65 0.36
CA GLU A 55 5.58 7.10 1.20
C GLU A 55 5.01 6.70 2.56
N GLU A 56 5.29 5.47 2.99
CA GLU A 56 4.86 4.95 4.28
C GLU A 56 5.48 5.76 5.42
N THR A 57 4.64 6.16 6.38
CA THR A 57 5.07 6.88 7.57
C THR A 57 5.07 5.97 8.78
N THR A 58 5.97 6.23 9.74
CA THR A 58 5.93 5.54 11.03
C THR A 58 4.62 5.88 11.76
N PRO A 59 3.82 4.86 12.13
CA PRO A 59 2.56 5.11 12.82
C PRO A 59 2.81 5.64 14.24
N PRO A 60 1.92 6.50 14.78
CA PRO A 60 2.08 7.07 16.12
C PRO A 60 1.89 6.03 17.25
N PHE A 61 1.35 4.86 16.93
CA PHE A 61 1.19 3.72 17.81
C PHE A 61 1.49 2.42 17.06
N PRO A 62 1.97 1.36 17.74
CA PRO A 62 2.18 0.05 17.10
C PRO A 62 0.87 -0.49 16.51
N LEU A 63 0.93 -0.98 15.26
CA LEU A 63 -0.24 -1.58 14.60
C LEU A 63 -0.55 -2.99 15.10
N LEU A 64 0.42 -3.64 15.75
CA LEU A 64 0.30 -4.97 16.31
C LEU A 64 0.67 -4.94 17.79
N GLN A 65 -0.14 -5.61 18.59
CA GLN A 65 0.23 -5.98 19.95
C GLN A 65 1.18 -7.19 19.92
N PRO A 66 2.22 -7.24 20.78
CA PRO A 66 2.99 -8.45 20.96
C PRO A 66 2.09 -9.61 21.40
N VAL A 67 2.34 -10.81 20.88
CA VAL A 67 1.69 -12.02 21.38
C VAL A 67 2.42 -12.42 22.67
N PRO A 68 1.73 -12.52 23.83
CA PRO A 68 2.34 -13.05 25.05
C PRO A 68 2.83 -14.47 24.80
N ILE A 69 4.07 -14.75 25.18
CA ILE A 69 4.68 -16.08 25.20
C ILE A 69 4.31 -16.84 26.47
#